data_AF-A0A7Y0SCW7-F1
#
_entry.id   AF-A0A7Y0SCW7-F1
#
_cell.length_a   1.000
_cell.length_b   1.000
_cell.length_c   1.000
_cell.angle_alpha   90.00
_cell.angle_beta   90.00
_cell.angle_gamma   90.00
#
_symmetry.space_group_name_H-M   'P 1'
#
loop_
_entity.id
_entity.type
_entity.pdbx_description
1 polymer ?
#
loop_
_entity_poly.entity_id
_entity_poly.type
_entity_poly.pdbx_seq_one_letter_code
_entity_poly.pdbx_strand_id
1 'polypeptide(L)'
;YTETAVMIGLVYILLPFMILPLYSAIEKLDNTYIEAAKDLGANKFQTITKVILPLTMPGIIGGCLLVLLPALGMFYISDLLGGAKNLLIGNV
;
A
#
# COMPACT_ATOMS: atom_id res chain seq x y z
N TYR A 1 -9.27 -14.05 -19.26
CA TYR A 1 -8.79 -13.22 -18.14
C TYR A 1 -8.78 -11.77 -18.60
N THR A 2 -9.51 -10.87 -17.93
CA THR A 2 -9.42 -9.43 -18.21
C THR A 2 -8.33 -8.83 -17.34
N GLU A 3 -7.44 -8.01 -17.92
CA GLU A 3 -6.34 -7.36 -17.19
C GLU A 3 -6.83 -6.63 -15.92
N THR A 4 -7.99 -5.98 -15.99
CA THR A 4 -8.63 -5.30 -14.85
C THR A 4 -8.94 -6.24 -13.69
N ALA A 5 -9.41 -7.45 -13.96
CA ALA A 5 -9.74 -8.43 -12.92
C ALA A 5 -8.48 -8.96 -12.23
N VAL A 6 -7.39 -9.13 -12.98
CA VAL A 6 -6.08 -9.51 -12.43
C VAL A 6 -5.54 -8.38 -11.55
N MET A 7 -5.60 -7.13 -12.00
CA MET A 7 -5.15 -5.97 -11.22
C MET A 7 -5.94 -5.82 -9.90
N ILE A 8 -7.26 -5.96 -9.94
CA ILE A 8 -8.10 -5.92 -8.72
C ILE A 8 -7.73 -7.07 -7.77
N GLY A 9 -7.52 -8.28 -8.28
CA GLY A 9 -7.10 -9.42 -7.48
C GLY A 9 -5.76 -9.21 -6.78
N LEU A 10 -4.76 -8.66 -7.50
CA LEU A 10 -3.45 -8.34 -6.95
C LEU A 10 -3.52 -7.26 -5.85
N VAL A 11 -4.28 -6.19 -6.09
CA VAL A 11 -4.50 -5.14 -5.08
C VAL A 11 -5.16 -5.71 -3.83
N TYR A 12 -6.16 -6.57 -3.99
CA TYR A 12 -6.87 -7.18 -2.87
C TYR A 12 -5.96 -8.08 -2.01
N ILE A 13 -5.06 -8.83 -2.64
CA ILE A 13 -4.09 -9.69 -1.95
C ILE A 13 -3.04 -8.87 -1.18
N LEU A 14 -2.63 -7.72 -1.74
CA LEU A 14 -1.60 -6.86 -1.16
C LEU A 14 -2.13 -5.87 -0.12
N LEU A 15 -3.43 -5.57 -0.16
CA LEU A 15 -4.10 -4.60 0.72
C LEU A 15 -3.82 -4.80 2.22
N PRO A 16 -3.90 -6.03 2.78
CA PRO A 16 -3.64 -6.26 4.20
C PRO A 16 -2.24 -5.81 4.64
N PHE A 17 -1.23 -6.00 3.79
CA PHE A 17 0.15 -5.59 4.08
C PHE A 17 0.33 -4.07 4.13
N MET A 18 -0.51 -3.33 3.39
CA MET A 18 -0.56 -1.86 3.46
C MET A 18 -1.34 -1.38 4.69
N ILE A 19 -2.47 -2.02 5.00
CA ILE A 19 -3.38 -1.57 6.07
C ILE A 19 -2.71 -1.64 7.44
N LEU A 20 -1.99 -2.71 7.75
CA LEU A 20 -1.38 -2.91 9.08
C LEU A 20 -0.47 -1.75 9.54
N PRO A 21 0.54 -1.32 8.76
CA PRO A 21 1.40 -0.20 9.15
C PRO A 21 0.69 1.15 9.11
N LEU A 22 -0.26 1.34 8.18
CA LEU A 22 -1.09 2.55 8.14
C LEU A 22 -1.94 2.68 9.39
N TYR A 23 -2.61 1.60 9.81
CA TYR A 23 -3.40 1.54 11.03
C TYR A 23 -2.53 1.85 12.25
N SER A 24 -1.37 1.20 12.38
CA SER A 24 -0.46 1.46 13.51
C SER A 24 0.03 2.91 13.55
N ALA A 25 0.28 3.54 12.40
CA ALA A 25 0.72 4.93 12.35
C ALA A 25 -0.40 5.91 12.70
N ILE A 26 -1.63 5.65 12.26
CA ILE A 26 -2.79 6.47 12.59
C ILE A 26 -3.18 6.30 14.06
N GLU A 27 -3.18 5.08 14.60
CA GLU A 27 -3.53 4.79 15.99
C GLU A 27 -2.57 5.45 17.00
N LYS A 28 -1.30 5.63 16.62
CA LYS A 28 -0.29 6.33 17.42
C LYS A 28 -0.40 7.86 17.34
N LEU A 29 -1.27 8.41 16.49
CA LEU A 29 -1.44 9.85 16.35
C LEU A 29 -2.18 10.40 17.58
N ASP A 30 -1.54 11.31 18.30
CA ASP A 30 -2.16 11.99 19.43
C ASP A 30 -3.27 12.95 18.95
N ASN A 31 -4.46 12.84 19.54
CA ASN A 31 -5.60 13.72 19.24
C ASN A 31 -5.31 15.20 19.52
N THR A 32 -4.33 15.50 20.38
CA THR A 32 -3.89 16.86 20.69
C THR A 32 -3.45 17.62 19.43
N TYR A 33 -2.87 16.95 18.43
CA TYR A 33 -2.51 17.58 17.16
C TYR A 33 -3.74 18.04 16.36
N ILE A 34 -4.85 17.29 16.44
CA ILE A 34 -6.10 17.61 15.75
C ILE A 34 -6.82 18.74 16.47
N GLU A 35 -6.81 18.73 17.80
CA GLU A 35 -7.36 19.81 18.63
C GLU A 35 -6.60 21.12 18.40
N ALA A 36 -5.27 21.10 18.48
CA ALA A 36 -4.44 22.27 18.20
C ALA A 36 -4.64 22.83 16.78
N ALA A 37 -4.82 21.95 15.79
CA ALA A 37 -5.15 22.38 14.43
C ALA A 37 -6.49 23.11 14.36
N LYS A 38 -7.52 22.63 15.08
CA LYS A 38 -8.83 23.29 15.17
C LYS A 38 -8.74 24.62 15.92
N ASP A 39 -7.97 24.69 17.00
CA ASP A 39 -7.75 25.92 17.77
C ASP A 39 -7.08 27.01 16.94
N LEU A 40 -6.19 26.61 16.02
CA LEU A 40 -5.57 27.50 15.02
C LEU A 40 -6.51 27.84 13.84
N GLY A 41 -7.75 27.38 13.86
CA GLY A 41 -8.76 27.65 12.82
C GLY A 41 -8.61 26.80 11.55
N ALA A 42 -7.86 25.70 11.59
CA ALA A 42 -7.69 24.83 10.43
C ALA A 42 -9.01 24.09 10.09
N ASN A 43 -9.34 24.06 8.79
CA ASN A 43 -10.44 23.24 8.30
C ASN A 43 -10.02 21.77 8.14
N LYS A 44 -10.98 20.86 7.96
CA LYS A 44 -10.74 19.41 7.88
C LYS A 44 -9.70 19.02 6.82
N PHE A 45 -9.71 19.67 5.65
CA PHE A 45 -8.77 19.37 4.58
C PHE A 45 -7.35 19.80 4.94
N GLN A 46 -7.20 20.95 5.60
CA GLN A 46 -5.92 21.41 6.14
C GLN A 46 -5.41 20.49 7.23
N THR A 47 -6.26 20.03 8.15
CA THR A 47 -5.87 19.07 9.19
C THR A 47 -5.38 17.76 8.56
N ILE A 48 -6.08 17.23 7.57
CA ILE A 48 -5.65 15.99 6.89
C ILE A 48 -4.30 16.19 6.20
N THR A 49 -4.16 17.23 5.37
CA THR A 49 -2.97 17.41 4.52
C THR A 49 -1.76 17.93 5.26
N LYS A 50 -1.93 18.78 6.28
CA LYS A 50 -0.84 19.44 7.00
C LYS A 50 -0.49 18.79 8.34
N VAL A 51 -1.36 17.96 8.89
CA VAL A 51 -1.14 17.32 10.20
C VAL A 51 -1.15 15.80 10.04
N ILE A 52 -2.26 15.21 9.65
CA ILE A 52 -2.41 13.75 9.63
C ILE A 52 -1.47 13.10 8.61
N LEU A 53 -1.45 13.58 7.37
CA LEU A 53 -0.65 13.03 6.29
C LEU A 53 0.87 13.04 6.58
N PRO A 54 1.51 14.16 6.98
CA PRO A 54 2.93 14.17 7.29
C PRO A 54 3.27 13.33 8.54
N LEU A 55 2.41 13.33 9.57
CA LEU A 55 2.66 12.57 10.80
C LEU A 55 2.51 11.05 10.60
N THR A 56 1.64 10.63 9.66
CA THR A 56 1.45 9.22 9.30
C THR A 56 2.36 8.77 8.15
N MET A 57 3.14 9.68 7.54
CA MET A 57 4.03 9.40 6.42
C MET A 57 5.03 8.25 6.68
N PRO A 58 5.64 8.13 7.88
CA PRO A 58 6.50 6.97 8.16
C PRO A 58 5.75 5.63 8.07
N GLY A 59 4.47 5.59 8.46
CA GLY A 59 3.61 4.43 8.31
C GLY A 59 3.27 4.11 6.86
N ILE A 60 3.01 5.14 6.05
CA ILE A 60 2.79 5.00 4.61
C ILE A 60 4.04 4.41 3.94
N ILE A 61 5.23 4.95 4.24
CA ILE A 61 6.50 4.44 3.72
C ILE A 61 6.72 2.99 4.17
N GLY A 62 6.50 2.69 5.45
CA GLY A 62 6.58 1.32 5.98
C GLY A 62 5.63 0.36 5.26
N GLY A 63 4.39 0.79 4.99
CA GLY A 63 3.41 0.02 4.22
C GLY A 63 3.80 -0.21 2.77
N CYS A 64 4.31 0.82 2.09
CA CYS A 64 4.84 0.68 0.75
C CYS A 64 5.97 -0.37 0.70
N LEU A 65 6.89 -0.35 1.67
CA LEU A 65 7.98 -1.32 1.75
C LEU A 65 7.48 -2.74 2.03
N LEU A 66 6.50 -2.91 2.92
CA LEU A 66 5.90 -4.22 3.22
C LEU A 66 5.11 -4.80 2.06
N VAL A 67 4.47 -3.96 1.24
CA VAL A 67 3.80 -4.39 0.00
C VAL A 67 4.79 -4.70 -1.12
N LEU A 68 5.91 -3.97 -1.20
CA LEU A 68 6.91 -4.14 -2.25
C LEU A 68 7.48 -5.57 -2.26
N LEU A 69 7.74 -6.14 -1.09
CA LEU A 69 8.33 -7.48 -0.97
C LEU A 69 7.48 -8.58 -1.64
N PRO A 70 6.18 -8.78 -1.28
CA PRO A 70 5.32 -9.75 -1.95
C PRO A 70 4.99 -9.34 -3.39
N ALA A 71 4.90 -8.04 -3.71
CA ALA A 71 4.67 -7.58 -5.08
C ALA A 71 5.82 -7.96 -6.02
N LEU A 72 7.07 -7.79 -5.59
CA LEU A 72 8.25 -8.24 -6.33
C LEU A 72 8.26 -9.76 -6.45
N GLY A 73 7.89 -10.50 -5.40
CA GLY A 73 7.76 -11.95 -5.46
C GLY A 73 6.75 -12.41 -6.52
N MET A 74 5.57 -11.80 -6.57
CA MET A 74 4.56 -12.12 -7.59
C MET A 74 4.98 -11.73 -8.99
N PHE A 75 5.65 -10.59 -9.17
CA PHE A 75 6.19 -10.18 -10.47
C PHE A 75 7.32 -11.12 -10.92
N TYR A 76 8.27 -11.42 -10.03
CA TYR A 76 9.38 -12.32 -10.32
C TYR A 76 8.92 -13.76 -10.59
N ILE A 77 7.98 -14.30 -9.80
CA ILE A 77 7.38 -15.61 -10.05
C ILE A 77 6.60 -15.58 -11.38
N SER A 78 5.87 -14.51 -11.69
CA SER A 78 5.13 -14.40 -12.95
C SER A 78 6.02 -14.22 -14.17
N ASP A 79 7.18 -13.57 -14.03
CA ASP A 79 8.17 -13.45 -15.10
C ASP A 79 8.99 -14.74 -15.25
N LEU A 80 9.25 -15.45 -14.15
CA LEU A 80 9.91 -16.76 -14.17
C LEU A 80 8.98 -17.86 -14.73
N LEU A 81 7.70 -17.88 -14.34
CA LEU A 81 6.68 -18.80 -14.88
C LEU A 81 6.17 -18.37 -16.27
N GLY A 82 6.04 -17.07 -16.52
CA GLY A 82 5.48 -16.48 -17.74
C GLY A 82 6.52 -16.12 -18.82
N GLY A 83 7.81 -16.10 -18.46
CA GLY A 83 8.97 -16.06 -19.36
C GLY A 83 9.17 -17.38 -20.12
N ALA A 84 8.45 -18.44 -19.76
CA ALA A 84 8.24 -19.62 -20.60
C ALA A 84 7.17 -19.35 -21.68
N LYS A 85 7.28 -18.24 -22.41
CA LYS A 85 6.53 -18.04 -23.66
C LYS A 85 6.99 -18.95 -24.80
N ASN A 86 8.01 -19.81 -24.61
CA ASN A 86 8.30 -20.94 -25.49
C ASN A 86 8.95 -22.11 -24.74
N LEU A 87 8.52 -23.32 -25.11
CA LEU A 87 8.94 -24.66 -24.66
C LEU A 87 8.42 -25.10 -23.29
N LEU A 88 7.11 -25.40 -23.26
CA LEU A 88 6.67 -26.64 -22.61
C LEU A 88 7.51 -27.78 -23.21
N ILE A 89 8.45 -28.33 -22.45
CA ILE A 89 9.15 -29.58 -22.77
C ILE A 89 8.11 -30.70 -22.66
N GLY A 90 7.31 -30.83 -23.71
CA GLY A 90 6.22 -31.79 -23.88
C GLY A 90 5.74 -31.85 -25.34
N ASN A 91 6.52 -31.28 -26.26
CA ASN A 91 6.32 -31.43 -27.70
C ASN A 91 7.63 -31.90 -28.36
N VAL A 92 8.06 -33.09 -27.94
CA VAL A 92 8.44 -34.23 -28.80
C VAL A 92 8.08 -35.52 -28.07
#